data_AF-A0A838GEV7-F1
#
_entry.id   AF-A0A838GEV7-F1
#
_cell.length_a   1.000
_cell.length_b   1.000
_cell.length_c   1.000
_cell.angle_alpha   90.00
_cell.angle_beta   90.00
_cell.angle_gamma   90.00
#
_symmetry.space_group_name_H-M   'P 1'
#
loop_
_entity.id
_entity.type
_entity.pdbx_description
1 polymer ?
#
loop_
_entity_poly.entity_id
_entity_poly.type
_entity_poly.pdbx_seq_one_letter_code
_entity_poly.pdbx_strand_id
1 'polypeptide(L)' 'VSIYRQPVRAALTYILPMALVSTLPAQALTRGVNVGAFALAASASLAMVVVANLAWRGGVRRYTSATS' A
#
# COMPACT_ATOMS: atom_id res chain seq x y z
N VAL A 1 20.31 -8.04 2.90
CA VAL A 1 20.56 -7.13 1.76
C VAL A 1 19.52 -6.02 1.80
N SER A 2 19.91 -4.76 2.00
CA SER A 2 18.96 -3.62 1.92
C SER A 2 18.69 -3.34 0.46
N ILE A 3 17.52 -3.77 -0.05
CA ILE A 3 17.11 -3.61 -1.45
C ILE A 3 16.98 -2.12 -1.83
N TYR A 4 16.80 -1.24 -0.84
CA TYR A 4 16.69 0.21 -1.03
C TYR A 4 17.93 0.97 -0.59
N ARG A 5 18.38 1.95 -1.41
CA ARG A 5 19.37 2.96 -0.99
C ARG A 5 18.79 3.82 0.13
N GLN A 6 19.65 4.30 1.03
CA GLN A 6 19.31 5.05 2.24
C GLN A 6 18.26 6.19 2.06
N PRO A 7 18.31 7.04 1.02
CA PRO A 7 17.29 8.07 0.81
C PRO A 7 15.90 7.49 0.48
N VAL A 8 15.84 6.41 -0.31
CA VAL A 8 14.57 5.75 -0.67
C VAL A 8 13.95 5.09 0.56
N ARG A 9 14.78 4.47 1.40
CA ARG A 9 14.32 3.92 2.69
C ARG A 9 13.73 5.03 3.57
N ALA A 10 14.41 6.17 3.70
CA ALA A 10 13.92 7.27 4.51
C ALA A 10 12.58 7.83 4.00
N ALA A 11 12.46 7.99 2.68
CA ALA A 11 11.23 8.47 2.06
C ALA A 11 10.04 7.54 2.29
N LEU A 12 10.21 6.23 2.01
CA LEU A 12 9.12 5.25 2.07
C LEU A 12 8.76 4.84 3.51
N THR A 13 9.74 4.77 4.41
CA THR A 13 9.53 4.30 5.79
C THR A 13 9.08 5.41 6.74
N TYR A 14 9.51 6.66 6.51
CA TYR A 14 9.22 7.76 7.45
C TYR A 14 8.43 8.89 6.80
N ILE A 15 8.94 9.48 5.73
CA ILE A 15 8.38 10.73 5.18
C ILE A 15 6.97 10.49 4.65
N LEU A 16 6.80 9.47 3.80
CA LEU A 16 5.53 9.15 3.18
C LEU A 16 4.42 8.85 4.20
N PRO A 17 4.60 7.93 5.17
CA PRO A 17 3.56 7.66 6.16
C PRO A 17 3.23 8.88 7.03
N MET A 18 4.25 9.63 7.48
CA MET A 18 4.02 10.84 8.29
C MET A 18 3.27 11.93 7.50
N ALA A 19 3.61 12.12 6.22
CA ALA A 19 2.93 13.06 5.36
C ALA A 19 1.45 12.67 5.18
N LEU A 20 1.16 11.40 4.91
CA LEU A 20 -0.22 10.94 4.71
C LEU A 20 -1.07 11.07 5.99
N VAL A 21 -0.53 10.64 7.14
CA VAL A 21 -1.25 10.69 8.43
C VAL A 21 -1.52 12.13 8.87
N SER A 22 -0.63 13.08 8.58
CA SER A 22 -0.81 14.48 8.95
C SER A 22 -1.67 15.27 7.96
N THR A 23 -1.45 15.08 6.65
CA THR A 23 -2.04 15.95 5.63
C THR A 23 -3.46 15.53 5.23
N LEU A 24 -3.78 14.24 5.20
CA LEU A 24 -5.11 13.79 4.77
C LEU A 24 -6.22 14.24 5.75
N PRO A 25 -6.07 14.10 7.08
CA PRO A 25 -7.09 14.61 8.01
C PRO A 25 -7.18 16.14 7.96
N ALA A 26 -6.05 16.84 7.88
CA ALA A 26 -6.02 18.29 7.77
C ALA A 26 -6.77 18.78 6.51
N GLN A 27 -6.56 18.13 5.36
CA GLN A 27 -7.28 18.42 4.14
C GLN A 27 -8.78 18.11 4.26
N ALA A 28 -9.14 16.97 4.85
CA ALA A 28 -10.55 16.61 5.06
C ALA A 28 -11.29 17.61 5.96
N LEU A 29 -10.63 18.11 7.01
CA LEU A 29 -11.21 19.10 7.93
C LEU A 29 -11.31 20.49 7.30
N THR A 30 -10.34 20.89 6.46
CA THR A 30 -10.29 22.24 5.88
C THR A 30 -11.05 22.39 4.57
N ARG A 31 -11.04 21.36 3.72
CA ARG A 31 -11.65 21.37 2.37
C ARG A 31 -12.88 20.46 2.27
N GLY A 32 -13.23 19.76 3.34
CA GLY A 32 -14.29 18.76 3.35
C GLY A 32 -13.84 17.41 2.77
N VAL A 33 -14.67 16.39 2.98
CA VAL A 33 -14.41 15.03 2.49
C VAL A 33 -14.94 14.87 1.07
N ASN A 34 -14.05 14.55 0.12
CA ASN A 34 -14.47 14.12 -1.20
C ASN A 34 -14.81 12.62 -1.19
N VAL A 35 -16.09 12.31 -1.05
CA VAL A 35 -16.61 10.93 -1.00
C VAL A 35 -16.27 10.12 -2.26
N GLY A 36 -16.28 10.76 -3.44
CA GLY A 36 -15.93 10.10 -4.70
C GLY A 36 -14.46 9.68 -4.75
N ALA A 37 -13.55 10.57 -4.35
CA ALA A 37 -12.12 10.26 -4.26
C ALA A 37 -11.84 9.16 -3.23
N PHE A 38 -12.53 9.20 -2.08
CA PHE A 38 -12.44 8.15 -1.07
C PHE A 38 -12.92 6.78 -1.59
N ALA A 39 -14.08 6.74 -2.26
CA ALA A 39 -14.61 5.50 -2.84
C ALA A 39 -13.68 4.92 -3.93
N LEU A 40 -13.08 5.77 -4.76
CA LEU A 40 -12.07 5.37 -5.73
C LEU A 40 -10.82 4.78 -5.05
N ALA A 41 -10.29 5.45 -4.02
CA ALA A 41 -9.12 4.97 -3.29
C ALA A 41 -9.40 3.64 -2.56
N ALA A 42 -10.58 3.51 -1.93
CA ALA A 42 -11.01 2.30 -1.24
C ALA A 42 -11.17 1.12 -2.22
N SER A 43 -11.84 1.33 -3.35
CA SER A 43 -12.05 0.29 -4.36
C SER A 43 -10.73 -0.14 -5.02
N ALA A 44 -9.85 0.80 -5.35
CA ALA A 44 -8.51 0.49 -5.86
C ALA A 44 -7.67 -0.31 -4.84
N SER A 45 -7.72 0.07 -3.56
CA SER A 45 -7.02 -0.65 -2.50
C SER A 45 -7.53 -2.09 -2.36
N LEU A 46 -8.86 -2.27 -2.36
CA LEU A 46 -9.48 -3.60 -2.32
C LEU A 46 -9.07 -4.44 -3.54
N ALA A 47 -9.08 -3.85 -4.74
CA ALA A 47 -8.63 -4.53 -5.95
C ALA A 47 -7.17 -5.01 -5.84
N MET A 48 -6.27 -4.17 -5.33
CA MET A 48 -4.87 -4.56 -5.11
C MET A 48 -4.73 -5.69 -4.09
N VAL A 49 -5.51 -5.67 -2.99
CA VAL A 49 -5.53 -6.76 -2.01
C VAL A 49 -6.02 -8.06 -2.63
N VAL A 50 -7.04 -8.01 -3.48
CA VAL A 50 -7.53 -9.20 -4.19
C VAL A 50 -6.46 -9.73 -5.13
N VAL A 51 -5.83 -8.88 -5.95
CA VAL A 51 -4.74 -9.27 -6.86
C VAL A 51 -3.58 -9.89 -6.10
N ALA A 52 -3.14 -9.27 -5.00
CA ALA A 52 -2.06 -9.79 -4.16
C ALA A 52 -2.40 -11.17 -3.58
N ASN A 53 -3.63 -11.37 -3.09
CA ASN A 53 -4.08 -12.65 -2.58
C ASN A 53 -4.15 -13.73 -3.67
N LEU A 54 -4.62 -13.39 -4.87
CA LEU A 54 -4.66 -14.31 -6.00
C LEU A 54 -3.24 -14.71 -6.42
N ALA A 55 -2.32 -13.74 -6.49
CA ALA A 55 -0.91 -13.99 -6.78
C ALA A 55 -0.27 -14.88 -5.72
N TRP A 56 -0.52 -14.61 -4.43
CA TRP A 56 -0.03 -15.43 -3.31
C TRP A 56 -0.54 -16.87 -3.40
N ARG A 57 -1.86 -17.06 -3.55
CA ARG A 57 -2.46 -18.41 -3.67
C ARG A 57 -1.95 -19.15 -4.91
N GLY A 58 -1.76 -18.44 -6.02
CA GLY A 58 -1.16 -19.00 -7.24
C GLY A 58 0.31 -19.40 -7.03
N GLY A 59 1.07 -18.58 -6.32
CA GLY A 59 2.45 -18.86 -5.92
C GLY A 59 2.54 -20.10 -5.04
N VAL A 60 1.81 -20.14 -3.92
CA VAL A 60 1.80 -21.28 -2.98
C VAL A 60 1.42 -22.59 -3.66
N ARG A 61 0.45 -22.58 -4.59
CA ARG A 61 0.09 -23.78 -5.37
C ARG A 61 1.19 -24.29 -6.29
N ARG A 62 2.11 -23.42 -6.71
CA ARG A 62 3.25 -23.74 -7.59
C ARG A 62 4.55 -23.96 -6.80
N TYR A 63 4.55 -23.72 -5.50
CA TYR A 63 5.60 -24.17 -4.58
C TYR A 63 5.48 -25.69 -4.37
N THR A 64 5.71 -26.47 -5.42
CA THR A 64 5.95 -27.90 -5.31
C THR A 64 7.44 -28.10 -4.99
N SER A 65 7.73 -28.75 -3.86
CA SER A 65 9.05 -29.24 -3.43
C SER A 65 10.24 -28.28 -3.57
N ALA A 66 10.50 -27.52 -2.51
CA ALA A 66 11.87 -27.27 -2.07
C ALA A 66 12.07 -27.93 -0.69
N THR A 67 11.82 -29.25 -0.63
CA THR A 67 12.46 -30.09 0.38
C THR A 67 13.78 -30.53 -0.22
N SER A 68 14.86 -29.86 0.17
CA SER A 68 16.21 -30.42 0.29
C SER A 68 17.02 -29.54 1.23
#